data_AF-A0A9D2G0X9-F1
#
_entry.id   AF-A0A9D2G0X9-F1
#
_cell.length_a   1.000
_cell.length_b   1.000
_cell.length_c   1.000
_cell.angle_alpha   90.00
_cell.angle_beta   90.00
_cell.angle_gamma   90.00
#
_symmetry.space_group_name_H-M   'P 1'
#
loop_
_entity.id
_entity.type
_entity.pdbx_description
1 polymer ?
#
loop_
_entity_poly.entity_id
_entity_poly.type
_entity_poly.pdbx_seq_one_letter_code
_entity_poly.pdbx_strand_id
1 'polypeptide(L)'
;MKKKLLLIFSGLFLLAACAGNGDEETMNRENEENRMEQTDSVSSSPMEIVGTNEYGRGAESDGQDTNRDEEPMKILTEQADSIIIYFSRSGNTENLVKMIHNETNADILELTLVNPYPEDYEETVERANEERETNNFPEISTDIPNLSPYNHIYLGYQTWAMTLSNPIIRFLDDYGDLLDGK
;
A
#
# COMPACT_ATOMS: atom_id res chain seq x y z
N MET A 1 -13.22 -48.04 18.04
CA MET A 1 -14.04 -48.21 19.26
C MET A 1 -14.38 -46.82 19.81
N LYS A 2 -15.63 -46.36 19.64
CA LYS A 2 -16.09 -45.02 20.05
C LYS A 2 -17.05 -45.16 21.23
N LYS A 3 -16.81 -44.46 22.35
CA LYS A 3 -17.73 -44.25 23.48
C LYS A 3 -17.55 -42.79 23.93
N LYS A 4 -18.45 -41.88 23.56
CA LYS A 4 -19.66 -41.41 24.30
C LYS A 4 -19.35 -40.82 25.69
N LEU A 5 -19.50 -39.51 25.85
CA LEU A 5 -20.23 -38.96 26.99
C LEU A 5 -20.88 -37.62 26.61
N LEU A 6 -22.21 -37.61 26.70
CA LEU A 6 -23.15 -36.53 26.45
C LEU A 6 -23.58 -36.03 27.84
N LEU A 7 -23.50 -34.72 28.12
CA LEU A 7 -24.11 -34.11 29.29
C LEU A 7 -25.06 -33.01 28.82
N ILE A 8 -26.36 -33.31 29.00
CA ILE A 8 -27.50 -32.43 28.78
C ILE A 8 -27.72 -31.65 30.08
N PHE A 9 -27.74 -30.32 30.02
CA PHE A 9 -28.32 -29.50 31.08
C PHE A 9 -29.68 -28.99 30.63
N SER A 10 -30.71 -29.63 31.17
CA SER A 10 -32.11 -29.22 31.11
C SER A 10 -32.33 -28.07 32.09
N GLY A 11 -32.49 -26.86 31.57
CA GLY A 11 -32.97 -25.69 32.31
C GLY A 11 -34.34 -25.27 31.77
N LEU A 12 -35.39 -25.79 32.39
CA LEU A 12 -36.77 -25.36 32.22
C LEU A 12 -37.04 -24.32 33.31
N PHE A 13 -37.39 -23.07 32.98
CA PHE A 13 -38.26 -22.24 33.84
C PHE A 13 -38.76 -20.94 33.13
N LEU A 14 -40.09 -20.90 33.01
CA LEU A 14 -41.05 -19.78 32.97
C LEU A 14 -41.15 -18.78 31.80
N LEU A 15 -42.25 -19.00 31.07
CA LEU A 15 -43.23 -18.05 30.54
C LEU A 15 -43.18 -16.59 31.04
N ALA A 16 -43.15 -15.67 30.08
CA ALA A 16 -43.98 -14.47 30.09
C ALA A 16 -44.46 -14.20 28.66
N ALA A 17 -45.79 -14.22 28.49
CA ALA A 17 -46.48 -13.94 27.25
C ALA A 17 -46.81 -12.44 27.19
N CYS A 18 -46.59 -11.81 26.04
CA CYS A 18 -47.36 -10.66 25.57
C CYS A 18 -47.52 -10.81 24.05
N ALA A 19 -48.76 -11.10 23.64
CA ALA A 19 -49.18 -11.07 22.25
C ALA A 19 -49.53 -9.64 21.85
N GLY A 20 -49.12 -9.23 20.66
CA GLY A 20 -49.58 -8.05 19.96
C GLY A 20 -49.61 -8.35 18.46
N ASN A 21 -50.80 -8.58 17.92
CA ASN A 21 -51.06 -8.76 16.50
C ASN A 21 -51.06 -7.39 15.78
N GLY A 22 -50.52 -7.37 14.57
CA GLY A 22 -50.73 -6.33 13.57
C GLY A 22 -50.25 -6.84 12.22
N ASP A 23 -51.20 -7.21 11.35
CA ASP A 23 -50.97 -7.51 9.94
C ASP A 23 -50.97 -6.20 9.13
N GLU A 24 -50.06 -6.02 8.16
CA GLU A 24 -50.36 -5.50 6.80
C GLU A 24 -49.09 -5.32 5.93
N GLU A 25 -49.15 -5.99 4.77
CA GLU A 25 -48.75 -5.58 3.41
C GLU A 25 -47.34 -5.08 3.02
N THR A 26 -46.71 -5.92 2.17
CA THR A 26 -46.13 -5.64 0.83
C THR A 26 -45.12 -4.51 0.61
N MET A 27 -43.90 -4.86 0.17
CA MET A 27 -43.34 -4.38 -1.12
C MET A 27 -41.99 -5.03 -1.47
N ASN A 28 -41.87 -5.41 -2.74
CA ASN A 28 -40.64 -5.83 -3.43
C ASN A 28 -39.49 -4.83 -3.25
N ARG A 29 -38.25 -5.34 -3.19
CA ARG A 29 -37.05 -4.60 -3.62
C ARG A 29 -36.19 -5.51 -4.51
N GLU A 30 -36.33 -5.31 -5.81
CA GLU A 30 -35.25 -5.51 -6.77
C GLU A 30 -34.20 -4.40 -6.58
N ASN A 31 -32.93 -4.77 -6.75
CA ASN A 31 -31.76 -3.97 -7.16
C ASN A 31 -30.51 -4.31 -6.33
N GLU A 32 -29.80 -5.35 -6.75
CA GLU A 32 -28.37 -5.52 -6.51
C GLU A 32 -27.62 -5.13 -7.78
N GLU A 33 -27.40 -3.84 -7.97
CA GLU A 33 -26.27 -3.35 -8.76
C GLU A 33 -25.63 -2.18 -8.00
N ASN A 34 -24.31 -2.26 -7.90
CA ASN A 34 -23.37 -1.19 -7.57
C ASN A 34 -23.10 -0.89 -6.07
N ARG A 35 -21.96 -1.42 -5.59
CA ARG A 35 -21.17 -0.79 -4.52
C ARG A 35 -19.67 -1.06 -4.76
N MET A 36 -19.12 -0.40 -5.77
CA MET A 36 -17.73 0.04 -5.73
C MET A 36 -17.68 1.25 -4.79
N GLU A 37 -17.04 1.12 -3.63
CA GLU A 37 -16.70 2.28 -2.81
C GLU A 37 -15.45 2.94 -3.37
N GLN A 38 -15.70 3.96 -4.18
CA GLN A 38 -14.76 4.98 -4.60
C GLN A 38 -14.63 5.99 -3.45
N THR A 39 -13.51 5.97 -2.74
CA THR A 39 -13.21 6.98 -1.70
C THR A 39 -12.53 8.19 -2.35
N ASP A 40 -13.32 9.02 -3.02
CA ASP A 40 -12.89 10.35 -3.47
C ASP A 40 -12.97 11.33 -2.29
N SER A 41 -11.94 11.36 -1.45
CA SER A 41 -11.69 12.49 -0.55
C SER A 41 -10.21 12.59 -0.20
N VAL A 42 -9.40 13.11 -1.13
CA VAL A 42 -8.03 13.50 -0.81
C VAL A 42 -8.09 14.85 -0.11
N SER A 43 -7.78 14.83 1.20
CA SER A 43 -7.68 16.00 2.06
C SER A 43 -6.53 16.90 1.58
N SER A 44 -6.81 18.17 1.31
CA SER A 44 -5.85 19.21 0.93
C SER A 44 -4.97 19.69 2.08
N SER A 45 -4.73 18.83 3.08
CA SER A 45 -3.90 19.15 4.24
C SER A 45 -2.50 18.59 3.99
N PRO A 46 -1.42 19.33 4.34
CA PRO A 46 -0.05 18.82 4.19
C PRO A 46 0.10 17.45 4.83
N MET A 47 0.73 16.53 4.12
CA MET A 47 0.98 15.19 4.65
C MET A 47 1.93 15.28 5.84
N GLU A 48 1.60 14.55 6.90
CA GLU A 48 2.43 14.48 8.10
C GLU A 48 3.75 13.78 7.78
N ILE A 49 4.85 14.45 8.10
CA ILE A 49 6.19 13.87 8.00
C ILE A 49 6.47 13.12 9.30
N VAL A 50 6.69 11.80 9.22
CA VAL A 50 7.02 11.00 10.39
C VAL A 50 8.40 11.44 10.90
N GLY A 51 8.47 11.79 12.19
CA GLY A 51 9.67 12.30 12.82
C GLY A 51 10.78 11.26 12.91
N THR A 52 11.62 11.17 11.88
CA THR A 52 12.98 10.61 12.01
C THR A 52 13.83 11.51 12.91
N ASN A 53 14.97 11.03 13.42
CA ASN A 53 15.90 11.95 14.10
C ASN A 53 16.40 13.05 13.15
N GLU A 54 17.17 14.02 13.69
CA GLU A 54 17.69 15.21 12.97
C GLU A 54 18.37 14.92 11.61
N TYR A 55 18.73 13.66 11.32
CA TYR A 55 19.42 13.24 10.10
C TYR A 55 18.62 12.27 9.22
N GLY A 56 17.32 12.12 9.40
CA GLY A 56 16.56 11.16 8.58
C GLY A 56 16.84 9.70 8.93
N ARG A 57 17.35 9.42 10.15
CA ARG A 57 17.63 8.04 10.60
C ARG A 57 16.56 7.56 11.56
N GLY A 58 16.34 6.23 11.56
CA GLY A 58 15.55 5.53 12.56
C GLY A 58 14.20 5.00 12.08
N ALA A 59 13.86 5.15 10.80
CA ALA A 59 12.67 4.52 10.26
C ALA A 59 12.88 2.99 10.18
N GLU A 60 11.98 2.24 10.78
CA GLU A 60 12.03 0.77 10.89
C GLU A 60 11.23 0.14 9.74
N SER A 61 11.83 -0.88 9.12
CA SER A 61 11.13 -1.70 8.12
C SER A 61 10.06 -2.53 8.82
N ASP A 62 8.97 -2.82 8.13
CA ASP A 62 7.97 -3.81 8.55
C ASP A 62 8.07 -5.13 7.79
N GLY A 63 9.04 -5.23 6.88
CA GLY A 63 9.23 -6.38 6.00
C GLY A 63 8.22 -6.47 4.85
N GLN A 64 7.45 -5.40 4.60
CA GLN A 64 6.40 -5.33 3.59
C GLN A 64 6.65 -4.23 2.56
N ASP A 65 7.93 -3.85 2.39
CA ASP A 65 8.38 -2.73 1.54
C ASP A 65 7.85 -1.36 1.98
N THR A 66 7.44 -1.23 3.24
CA THR A 66 6.91 0.00 3.84
C THR A 66 7.56 0.28 5.19
N ASN A 67 7.03 1.27 5.90
CA ASN A 67 7.30 1.45 7.33
C ASN A 67 6.16 0.81 8.15
N ARG A 68 6.41 0.49 9.42
CA ARG A 68 5.46 -0.26 10.27
C ARG A 68 4.14 0.45 10.58
N ASP A 69 4.04 1.73 10.25
CA ASP A 69 2.94 2.59 10.65
C ASP A 69 2.06 3.02 9.46
N GLU A 70 2.44 2.72 8.21
CA GLU A 70 1.80 3.25 7.00
C GLU A 70 1.66 2.20 5.89
N GLU A 71 0.55 2.29 5.14
CA GLU A 71 0.30 1.48 3.94
C GLU A 71 0.93 2.13 2.71
N PRO A 72 1.26 1.36 1.65
CA PRO A 72 1.88 1.89 0.45
C PRO A 72 1.11 3.08 -0.14
N MET A 73 1.80 4.19 -0.40
CA MET A 73 1.15 5.41 -0.84
C MET A 73 0.72 5.36 -2.31
N LYS A 74 -0.55 5.67 -2.58
CA LYS A 74 -1.07 5.87 -3.94
C LYS A 74 -2.01 7.07 -3.97
N ILE A 75 -1.53 8.17 -4.55
CA ILE A 75 -2.29 9.40 -4.76
C ILE A 75 -2.20 9.74 -6.24
N LEU A 76 -3.29 9.52 -6.97
CA LEU A 76 -3.39 9.83 -8.40
C LEU A 76 -4.55 10.81 -8.60
N THR A 77 -4.27 11.93 -9.26
CA THR A 77 -5.22 13.01 -9.50
C THR A 77 -5.25 13.37 -10.98
N GLU A 78 -6.40 13.86 -11.45
CA GLU A 78 -6.60 14.19 -12.87
C GLU A 78 -5.88 15.48 -13.30
N GLN A 79 -5.39 16.29 -12.35
CA GLN A 79 -4.82 17.62 -12.62
C GLN A 79 -3.31 17.71 -12.37
N ALA A 80 -2.67 16.68 -11.82
CA ALA A 80 -1.24 16.72 -11.54
C ALA A 80 -0.41 16.70 -12.83
N ASP A 81 0.53 17.64 -12.92
CA ASP A 81 1.50 17.74 -14.02
C ASP A 81 2.67 16.76 -13.86
N SER A 82 2.95 16.40 -12.60
CA SER A 82 4.09 15.58 -12.20
C SER A 82 3.65 14.39 -11.34
N ILE A 83 4.40 13.30 -11.40
CA ILE A 83 4.24 12.15 -10.51
C ILE A 83 5.59 11.77 -9.90
N ILE A 84 5.58 11.36 -8.64
CA ILE A 84 6.70 10.78 -7.92
C ILE A 84 6.49 9.27 -7.85
N ILE A 85 7.34 8.50 -8.52
CA ILE A 85 7.36 7.04 -8.44
C ILE A 85 8.54 6.64 -7.56
N TYR A 86 8.32 5.93 -6.47
CA TYR A 86 9.39 5.62 -5.53
C TYR A 86 9.29 4.24 -4.91
N PHE A 87 10.38 3.80 -4.32
CA PHE A 87 10.45 2.63 -3.44
C PHE A 87 10.99 3.05 -2.07
N SER A 88 10.42 2.52 -0.98
CA SER A 88 10.96 2.76 0.37
C SER A 88 10.86 1.56 1.31
N ARG A 89 11.95 0.79 1.43
CA ARG A 89 12.02 -0.37 2.34
C ARG A 89 11.76 -0.07 3.83
N SER A 90 11.73 1.19 4.24
CA SER A 90 11.53 1.52 5.65
C SER A 90 10.97 2.91 5.90
N GLY A 91 10.44 3.61 4.88
CA GLY A 91 9.81 4.94 5.04
C GLY A 91 10.74 6.17 5.01
N ASN A 92 12.07 6.03 4.90
CA ASN A 92 12.93 7.23 4.81
C ASN A 92 12.75 7.97 3.47
N THR A 93 12.72 7.23 2.36
CA THR A 93 12.45 7.79 1.02
C THR A 93 11.04 8.36 0.98
N GLU A 94 10.09 7.65 1.57
CA GLU A 94 8.71 8.08 1.71
C GLU A 94 8.59 9.46 2.36
N ASN A 95 9.24 9.70 3.50
CA ASN A 95 9.24 11.02 4.13
C ASN A 95 9.73 12.14 3.20
N LEU A 96 10.75 11.88 2.37
CA LEU A 96 11.20 12.84 1.36
C LEU A 96 10.12 13.05 0.27
N VAL A 97 9.47 11.97 -0.18
CA VAL A 97 8.36 12.03 -1.15
C VAL A 97 7.22 12.88 -0.62
N LYS A 98 6.85 12.73 0.66
CA LYS A 98 5.83 13.55 1.32
C LYS A 98 6.18 15.03 1.32
N MET A 99 7.45 15.37 1.58
CA MET A 99 7.93 16.75 1.49
C MET A 99 7.82 17.30 0.07
N ILE A 100 8.25 16.53 -0.94
CA ILE A 100 8.18 16.95 -2.35
C ILE A 100 6.72 17.11 -2.78
N HIS A 101 5.83 16.19 -2.40
CA HIS A 101 4.40 16.28 -2.67
C HIS A 101 3.79 17.55 -2.06
N ASN A 102 4.08 17.85 -0.78
CA ASN A 102 3.58 19.05 -0.12
C ASN A 102 4.02 20.35 -0.82
N GLU A 103 5.20 20.37 -1.44
CA GLU A 103 5.74 21.54 -2.15
C GLU A 103 5.28 21.65 -3.61
N THR A 104 5.02 20.52 -4.27
CA THR A 104 4.80 20.46 -5.72
C THR A 104 3.38 20.08 -6.13
N ASN A 105 2.61 19.47 -5.23
CA ASN A 105 1.36 18.75 -5.51
C ASN A 105 1.51 17.66 -6.58
N ALA A 106 2.72 17.11 -6.75
CA ALA A 106 2.93 15.96 -7.63
C ALA A 106 2.18 14.75 -7.09
N ASP A 107 1.59 13.95 -7.98
CA ASP A 107 1.00 12.66 -7.62
C ASP A 107 2.07 11.73 -7.02
N ILE A 108 1.64 10.72 -6.28
CA ILE A 108 2.52 9.76 -5.61
C ILE A 108 2.14 8.34 -5.99
N LEU A 109 3.15 7.54 -6.36
CA LEU A 109 3.04 6.10 -6.52
C LEU A 109 4.21 5.40 -5.81
N GLU A 110 3.89 4.68 -4.74
CA GLU A 110 4.83 3.76 -4.11
C GLU A 110 4.85 2.40 -4.81
N LEU A 111 6.06 1.93 -5.11
CA LEU A 111 6.32 0.61 -5.63
C LEU A 111 6.43 -0.37 -4.46
N THR A 112 5.70 -1.49 -4.58
CA THR A 112 5.80 -2.66 -3.73
C THR A 112 6.19 -3.86 -4.58
N LEU A 113 6.76 -4.89 -3.95
CA LEU A 113 7.24 -6.08 -4.64
C LEU A 113 6.31 -7.26 -4.39
N VAL A 114 6.28 -8.20 -5.34
CA VAL A 114 5.57 -9.48 -5.15
C VAL A 114 6.15 -10.24 -3.96
N ASN A 115 7.48 -10.14 -3.78
CA ASN A 115 8.20 -10.67 -2.63
C ASN A 115 8.94 -9.51 -1.94
N PRO A 116 8.36 -8.89 -0.90
CA PRO A 116 8.98 -7.78 -0.18
C PRO A 116 10.36 -8.09 0.40
N TYR A 117 11.18 -7.06 0.60
CA TYR A 117 12.45 -7.25 1.32
C TYR A 117 12.19 -7.54 2.80
N PRO A 118 13.03 -8.38 3.43
CA PRO A 118 12.87 -8.73 4.83
C PRO A 118 13.00 -7.49 5.74
N GLU A 119 12.38 -7.56 6.92
CA GLU A 119 12.55 -6.55 7.97
C GLU A 119 14.03 -6.44 8.39
N ASP A 120 14.73 -7.58 8.48
CA ASP A 120 16.13 -7.63 8.86
C ASP A 120 17.04 -6.98 7.82
N TYR A 121 17.94 -6.13 8.32
CA TYR A 121 18.85 -5.37 7.47
C TYR A 121 19.91 -6.25 6.80
N GLU A 122 20.48 -7.22 7.51
CA GLU A 122 21.52 -8.08 6.97
C GLU A 122 20.95 -8.99 5.88
N GLU A 123 19.77 -9.59 6.13
CA GLU A 123 19.05 -10.39 5.12
C GLU A 123 18.69 -9.56 3.89
N THR A 124 18.29 -8.29 4.06
CA THR A 124 18.05 -7.36 2.94
C THR A 124 19.31 -7.15 2.13
N VAL A 125 20.45 -6.91 2.80
CA VAL A 125 21.74 -6.67 2.13
C VAL A 125 22.19 -7.90 1.36
N GLU A 126 22.07 -9.09 1.95
CA GLU A 126 22.40 -10.36 1.30
C GLU A 126 21.57 -10.55 0.03
N ARG A 127 20.24 -10.43 0.14
CA ARG A 127 19.34 -10.55 -1.01
C ARG A 127 19.64 -9.51 -2.09
N ALA A 128 19.77 -8.24 -1.72
CA ALA A 128 20.02 -7.16 -2.69
C ALA A 128 21.35 -7.34 -3.43
N ASN A 129 22.37 -7.92 -2.77
CA ASN A 129 23.63 -8.28 -3.42
C ASN A 129 23.44 -9.45 -4.39
N GLU A 130 22.76 -10.52 -3.99
CA GLU A 130 22.49 -11.67 -4.85
C GLU A 130 21.74 -11.27 -6.13
N GLU A 131 20.66 -10.49 -5.99
CA GLU A 131 19.87 -9.98 -7.13
C GLU A 131 20.75 -9.20 -8.11
N ARG A 132 21.68 -8.37 -7.60
CA ARG A 132 22.60 -7.59 -8.44
C ARG A 132 23.69 -8.45 -9.09
N GLU A 133 24.27 -9.39 -8.35
CA GLU A 133 25.31 -10.29 -8.88
C GLU A 133 24.77 -11.20 -9.98
N THR A 134 23.49 -11.55 -9.90
CA THR A 134 22.79 -12.41 -10.86
C THR A 134 22.01 -11.65 -11.93
N ASN A 135 21.87 -10.32 -11.81
CA ASN A 135 20.95 -9.49 -12.60
C ASN A 135 19.50 -10.02 -12.57
N ASN A 136 19.07 -10.50 -11.41
CA ASN A 136 17.72 -11.01 -11.17
C ASN A 136 17.00 -10.08 -10.19
N PHE A 137 16.49 -8.95 -10.70
CA PHE A 137 15.83 -7.93 -9.88
C PHE A 137 14.41 -8.34 -9.48
N PRO A 138 13.91 -7.89 -8.32
CA PRO A 138 12.63 -8.34 -7.77
C PRO A 138 11.45 -7.90 -8.65
N GLU A 139 10.39 -8.68 -8.68
CA GLU A 139 9.17 -8.37 -9.44
C GLU A 139 8.30 -7.34 -8.72
N ILE A 140 7.82 -6.35 -9.46
CA ILE A 140 6.93 -5.30 -8.96
C ILE A 140 5.50 -5.84 -8.85
N SER A 141 4.87 -5.62 -7.69
CA SER A 141 3.45 -5.93 -7.45
C SER A 141 2.53 -4.75 -7.74
N THR A 142 3.05 -3.52 -7.71
CA THR A 142 2.26 -2.30 -7.93
C THR A 142 1.80 -2.19 -9.39
N ASP A 143 0.50 -1.99 -9.60
CA ASP A 143 -0.06 -1.63 -10.91
C ASP A 143 0.38 -0.22 -11.33
N ILE A 144 1.13 -0.15 -12.44
CA ILE A 144 1.61 1.12 -13.00
C ILE A 144 0.48 1.83 -13.76
N PRO A 145 0.12 3.09 -13.41
CA PRO A 145 -0.94 3.82 -14.08
C PRO A 145 -0.50 4.30 -15.48
N ASN A 146 -1.43 4.88 -16.24
CA ASN A 146 -1.06 5.57 -17.47
C ASN A 146 -0.17 6.79 -17.16
N LEU A 147 1.08 6.74 -17.59
CA LEU A 147 2.04 7.81 -17.36
C LEU A 147 2.02 8.89 -18.45
N SER A 148 1.26 8.70 -19.54
CA SER A 148 1.19 9.66 -20.65
C SER A 148 0.78 11.09 -20.24
N PRO A 149 -0.12 11.33 -19.27
CA PRO A 149 -0.56 12.67 -18.91
C PRO A 149 0.49 13.50 -18.16
N TYR A 150 1.43 12.85 -17.46
CA TYR A 150 2.45 13.54 -16.69
C TYR A 150 3.58 14.05 -17.59
N ASN A 151 3.94 15.33 -17.41
CA ASN A 151 5.07 15.97 -18.09
C ASN A 151 6.39 15.74 -17.35
N HIS A 152 6.34 15.46 -16.05
CA HIS A 152 7.52 15.23 -15.23
C HIS A 152 7.36 13.98 -14.35
N ILE A 153 8.43 13.18 -14.27
CA ILE A 153 8.48 12.01 -13.40
C ILE A 153 9.69 12.11 -12.49
N TYR A 154 9.44 12.13 -11.18
CA TYR A 154 10.47 12.01 -10.16
C TYR A 154 10.63 10.55 -9.76
N LEU A 155 11.88 10.06 -9.71
CA LEU A 155 12.20 8.72 -9.21
C LEU A 155 12.80 8.81 -7.81
N GLY A 156 12.10 8.29 -6.81
CA GLY A 156 12.55 8.24 -5.42
C GLY A 156 13.12 6.88 -5.04
N TYR A 157 14.32 6.86 -4.46
CA TYR A 157 14.92 5.62 -3.95
C TYR A 157 15.97 5.87 -2.90
N GLN A 158 16.21 4.85 -2.08
CA GLN A 158 17.41 4.73 -1.26
C GLN A 158 18.58 4.19 -2.07
N THR A 159 19.79 4.67 -1.77
CA THR A 159 21.02 4.18 -2.39
C THR A 159 21.42 2.83 -1.79
N TRP A 160 21.54 1.81 -2.63
CA TRP A 160 22.08 0.50 -2.22
C TRP A 160 23.41 0.25 -2.91
N ALA A 161 24.48 0.16 -2.11
CA ALA A 161 25.84 -0.05 -2.60
C ALA A 161 26.21 0.87 -3.79
N MET A 162 25.93 2.17 -3.62
CA MET A 162 26.25 3.25 -4.55
C MET A 162 25.51 3.20 -5.90
N THR A 163 24.42 2.45 -6.00
CA THR A 163 23.55 2.38 -7.20
C THR A 163 22.10 2.73 -6.87
N LEU A 164 21.25 2.79 -7.90
CA LEU A 164 19.80 2.73 -7.75
C LEU A 164 19.43 1.51 -6.88
N SER A 165 18.35 1.60 -6.10
CA SER A 165 17.78 0.43 -5.44
C SER A 165 17.26 -0.55 -6.50
N ASN A 166 17.45 -1.85 -6.30
CA ASN A 166 17.04 -2.90 -7.23
C ASN A 166 15.58 -2.79 -7.73
N PRO A 167 14.59 -2.40 -6.89
CA PRO A 167 13.21 -2.17 -7.36
C PRO A 167 13.06 -1.08 -8.42
N ILE A 168 13.85 -0.01 -8.34
CA ILE A 168 13.84 1.05 -9.35
C ILE A 168 14.55 0.59 -10.63
N ILE A 169 15.60 -0.22 -10.50
CA ILE A 169 16.21 -0.85 -11.69
C ILE A 169 15.16 -1.72 -12.39
N ARG A 170 14.43 -2.57 -11.66
CA ARG A 170 13.32 -3.35 -12.23
C ARG A 170 12.28 -2.45 -12.90
N PHE A 171 11.85 -1.39 -12.23
CA PHE A 171 10.86 -0.47 -12.79
C PHE A 171 11.33 0.12 -14.12
N LEU A 172 12.58 0.53 -14.22
CA LEU A 172 13.16 1.06 -15.45
C LEU A 172 13.29 -0.01 -16.54
N ASP A 173 13.64 -1.25 -16.18
CA ASP A 173 13.73 -2.36 -17.13
C ASP A 173 12.35 -2.70 -17.74
N ASP A 174 11.30 -2.71 -16.92
CA ASP A 174 9.95 -3.09 -17.36
C ASP A 174 9.18 -1.94 -18.01
N TYR A 175 9.37 -0.71 -17.52
CA TYR A 175 8.52 0.44 -17.82
C TYR A 175 9.28 1.68 -18.30
N GLY A 176 10.60 1.59 -18.47
CA GLY A 176 11.44 2.73 -18.87
C GLY A 176 11.01 3.40 -20.18
N ASP A 177 10.46 2.63 -21.13
CA ASP A 177 9.93 3.15 -22.39
C ASP A 177 8.74 4.11 -22.19
N LEU A 178 8.01 4.00 -21.07
CA LEU A 178 6.91 4.91 -20.73
C LEU A 178 7.40 6.29 -20.30
N LEU A 179 8.70 6.44 -20.04
CA LEU A 179 9.31 7.68 -19.57
C LEU A 179 9.84 8.56 -20.72
N ASP A 180 9.76 8.11 -21.98
CA ASP A 180 10.28 8.84 -23.13
C ASP A 180 9.63 10.23 -23.26
N GLY A 181 10.47 11.25 -23.43
CA GLY A 181 10.04 12.65 -23.61
C GLY A 181 9.54 13.37 -22.36
N LYS A 182 9.81 12.84 -21.15
CA LYS A 182 9.44 13.44 -19.85
C LYS A 182 10.64 14.05 -19.11
#